data_AF-A0A7W6UPG3-F1
#
_entry.id   AF-A0A7W6UPG3-F1
#
_cell.length_a   1.000
_cell.length_b   1.000
_cell.length_c   1.000
_cell.angle_alpha   90.00
_cell.angle_beta   90.00
_cell.angle_gamma   90.00
#
_symmetry.space_group_name_H-M   'P 1'
#
loop_
_entity.id
_entity.type
_entity.pdbx_description
1 polymer ?
#
loop_
_entity_poly.entity_id
_entity_poly.type
_entity_poly.pdbx_seq_one_letter_code
_entity_poly.pdbx_strand_id
1 'polypeptide(L)'
;MFGEVYAFPPVAITCANWSIQKRRGSNRRRMKLPGQWVNSMSKRAEIENRFLEVAHEIGVPTGKTIVQFQGDGMATPYVDLKDSDEIYYVVEEGGVELERVKCSSIDNVLYFLFSDITHDMASNYAATHGKPGTEFRRLMFQEQLRLSGLASKEWRLERELEIKEILRKAPYNDGMF
;
A
#
# COMPACT_ATOMS: atom_id res chain seq x y z
N MET A 1 -14.16 -24.10 -55.97
CA MET A 1 -12.82 -23.80 -55.44
C MET A 1 -12.63 -24.72 -54.25
N PHE A 2 -12.09 -25.93 -54.47
CA PHE A 2 -10.65 -26.27 -54.35
C PHE A 2 -10.11 -25.90 -52.95
N GLY A 3 -9.64 -26.81 -52.11
CA GLY A 3 -9.42 -28.25 -52.27
C GLY A 3 -9.10 -28.90 -50.92
N GLU A 4 -9.49 -30.16 -50.83
CA GLU A 4 -9.14 -31.13 -49.77
C GLU A 4 -7.66 -31.46 -49.79
N VAL A 5 -7.09 -31.91 -48.67
CA VAL A 5 -6.20 -33.08 -48.72
C VAL A 5 -6.09 -33.83 -47.36
N TYR A 6 -6.73 -35.02 -47.30
CA TYR A 6 -6.32 -36.33 -46.73
C TYR A 6 -5.81 -36.47 -45.27
N ALA A 7 -5.92 -37.60 -44.57
CA ALA A 7 -6.78 -38.80 -44.53
C ALA A 7 -6.31 -39.65 -43.31
N PHE A 8 -7.25 -40.39 -42.71
CA PHE A 8 -7.19 -41.38 -41.61
C PHE A 8 -6.33 -42.66 -41.93
N PRO A 9 -6.19 -43.74 -41.09
CA PRO A 9 -5.98 -43.91 -39.63
C PRO A 9 -5.04 -45.13 -39.25
N PRO A 10 -5.24 -45.99 -38.20
CA PRO A 10 -4.18 -46.45 -37.27
C PRO A 10 -3.74 -47.93 -37.43
N VAL A 11 -2.59 -48.34 -36.85
CA VAL A 11 -2.28 -49.77 -36.58
C VAL A 11 -1.40 -49.93 -35.33
N ALA A 12 -1.78 -50.86 -34.46
CA ALA A 12 -1.07 -51.29 -33.24
C ALA A 12 0.01 -52.34 -33.53
N ILE A 13 1.16 -52.29 -32.81
CA ILE A 13 2.13 -53.40 -32.73
C ILE A 13 2.74 -53.48 -31.30
N THR A 14 2.34 -54.57 -30.62
CA THR A 14 3.04 -55.47 -29.66
C THR A 14 3.55 -55.02 -28.29
N CYS A 15 3.18 -55.83 -27.29
CA CYS A 15 3.76 -55.97 -25.96
C CYS A 15 5.20 -56.53 -25.99
N ALA A 16 6.08 -56.01 -25.12
CA ALA A 16 7.16 -56.78 -24.47
C ALA A 16 7.61 -56.09 -23.17
N ASN A 17 7.66 -56.86 -22.09
CA ASN A 17 8.23 -56.52 -20.77
C ASN A 17 9.75 -56.32 -20.84
N TRP A 18 10.32 -55.39 -20.05
CA TRP A 18 11.10 -55.63 -18.81
C TRP A 18 11.94 -54.39 -18.40
N SER A 19 12.15 -54.26 -17.09
CA SER A 19 13.25 -53.54 -16.40
C SER A 19 13.18 -52.03 -16.15
N ILE A 20 12.84 -51.72 -14.89
CA ILE A 20 13.31 -50.66 -13.98
C ILE A 20 14.47 -49.76 -14.51
N GLN A 21 14.28 -48.44 -14.51
CA GLN A 21 15.14 -47.47 -13.81
C GLN A 21 14.58 -46.03 -13.82
N LYS A 22 14.79 -45.33 -12.69
CA LYS A 22 14.21 -44.06 -12.25
C LYS A 22 14.33 -42.90 -13.27
N ARG A 23 13.25 -42.14 -13.46
CA ARG A 23 13.34 -40.73 -13.89
C ARG A 23 12.60 -39.82 -12.91
N ARG A 24 13.37 -39.08 -12.13
CA ARG A 24 12.92 -37.99 -11.24
C ARG A 24 12.57 -36.78 -12.09
N GLY A 25 11.29 -36.48 -12.27
CA GLY A 25 10.81 -35.15 -12.66
C GLY A 25 10.65 -34.29 -11.40
N SER A 26 11.66 -33.48 -11.07
CA SER A 26 11.58 -32.54 -9.94
C SER A 26 10.63 -31.40 -10.31
N ASN A 27 9.40 -31.45 -9.81
CA ASN A 27 8.51 -30.30 -9.74
C ASN A 27 9.09 -29.34 -8.68
N ARG A 28 10.02 -28.47 -9.09
CA ARG A 28 10.71 -27.54 -8.21
C ARG A 28 9.76 -26.36 -7.92
N ARG A 29 8.82 -26.56 -6.99
CA ARG A 29 8.33 -25.41 -6.20
C ARG A 29 9.57 -24.79 -5.59
N ARG A 30 9.86 -23.54 -5.95
CA ARG A 30 10.97 -22.77 -5.40
C ARG A 30 10.72 -22.61 -3.89
N MET A 31 11.21 -23.55 -3.09
CA MET A 31 11.16 -23.44 -1.63
C MET A 31 11.96 -22.20 -1.25
N LYS A 32 11.28 -21.24 -0.64
CA LYS A 32 11.88 -20.00 -0.13
C LYS A 32 12.97 -20.36 0.90
N LEU A 33 14.17 -19.80 0.74
CA LEU A 33 15.31 -20.08 1.61
C LEU A 33 15.04 -19.55 3.03
N PRO A 34 15.41 -20.28 4.10
CA PRO A 34 15.06 -19.93 5.48
C PRO A 34 15.40 -18.51 5.93
N GLY A 35 16.49 -17.92 5.43
CA GLY A 35 16.97 -16.59 5.84
C GLY A 35 16.15 -15.40 5.33
N GLN A 36 15.44 -15.53 4.20
CA GLN A 36 14.66 -14.41 3.64
C GLN A 36 13.32 -14.18 4.38
N TRP A 37 12.79 -15.22 5.03
CA TRP A 37 11.59 -15.13 5.87
C TRP A 37 11.83 -14.37 7.17
N VAL A 38 13.03 -14.49 7.76
CA VAL A 38 13.35 -13.87 9.04
C VAL A 38 13.45 -12.34 8.89
N ASN A 39 14.04 -11.85 7.79
CA ASN A 39 14.17 -10.40 7.54
C ASN A 39 12.82 -9.72 7.27
N SER A 40 11.95 -10.34 6.46
CA SER A 40 10.63 -9.77 6.15
C SER A 40 9.69 -9.75 7.36
N MET A 41 9.71 -10.79 8.21
CA MET A 41 8.98 -10.78 9.49
C MET A 41 9.50 -9.72 10.46
N SER A 42 10.83 -9.52 10.52
CA SER A 42 11.43 -8.48 11.37
C SER A 42 11.00 -7.07 10.94
N LYS A 43 10.99 -6.80 9.64
CA LYS A 43 10.62 -5.47 9.11
C LYS A 43 9.13 -5.16 9.25
N ARG A 44 8.27 -6.16 9.06
CA ARG A 44 6.84 -6.03 9.34
C ARG A 44 6.59 -5.62 10.79
N ALA A 45 7.22 -6.33 11.74
CA ALA A 45 7.09 -6.02 13.16
C ALA A 45 7.62 -4.61 13.49
N GLU A 46 8.71 -4.18 12.85
CA GLU A 46 9.25 -2.83 13.02
C GLU A 46 8.26 -1.76 12.54
N ILE A 47 7.63 -1.95 11.37
CA ILE A 47 6.60 -1.04 10.84
C ILE A 47 5.40 -0.99 11.78
N GLU A 48 4.89 -2.15 12.21
CA GLU A 48 3.75 -2.24 13.12
C GLU A 48 4.03 -1.53 14.45
N ASN A 49 5.20 -1.75 15.06
CA ASN A 49 5.58 -1.11 16.32
C ASN A 49 5.69 0.42 16.17
N ARG A 50 6.45 0.90 15.18
CA ARG A 50 6.59 2.35 14.94
C ARG A 50 5.26 3.00 14.59
N PHE A 51 4.41 2.30 13.83
CA PHE A 51 3.06 2.80 13.54
C PHE A 51 2.24 2.96 14.82
N LEU A 52 2.25 1.98 15.72
CA LEU A 52 1.50 2.08 16.98
C LEU A 52 2.01 3.20 17.89
N GLU A 53 3.32 3.42 17.96
CA GLU A 53 3.94 4.53 18.70
C GLU A 53 3.40 5.88 18.21
N VAL A 54 3.50 6.12 16.90
CA VAL A 54 3.02 7.37 16.28
C VAL A 54 1.50 7.49 16.37
N ALA A 55 0.76 6.40 16.20
CA ALA A 55 -0.70 6.39 16.32
C ALA A 55 -1.15 6.80 17.73
N HIS A 56 -0.42 6.37 18.76
CA HIS A 56 -0.66 6.78 20.14
C HIS A 56 -0.36 8.27 20.36
N GLU A 57 0.74 8.80 19.81
CA GLU A 57 1.12 10.22 19.92
C GLU A 57 0.10 11.15 19.26
N ILE A 58 -0.40 10.79 18.08
CA ILE A 58 -1.40 11.57 17.34
C ILE A 58 -2.80 11.45 17.96
N GLY A 59 -3.08 10.33 18.66
CA GLY A 59 -4.41 10.01 19.18
C GLY A 59 -5.33 9.41 18.11
N VAL A 60 -4.80 8.51 17.28
CA VAL A 60 -5.58 7.81 16.25
C VAL A 60 -6.64 6.91 16.90
N PRO A 61 -7.90 6.94 16.44
CA PRO A 61 -8.95 6.06 16.96
C PRO A 61 -8.57 4.57 16.80
N THR A 62 -8.87 3.74 17.81
CA THR A 62 -8.48 2.32 17.88
C THR A 62 -8.89 1.50 16.64
N GLY A 63 -9.98 1.87 15.95
CA GLY A 63 -10.40 1.19 14.72
C GLY A 63 -9.46 1.41 13.51
N LYS A 64 -8.53 2.36 13.59
CA LYS A 64 -7.57 2.72 12.53
C LYS A 64 -6.11 2.43 12.93
N THR A 65 -5.87 1.70 14.01
CA THR A 65 -4.51 1.42 14.52
C THR A 65 -3.89 0.13 13.97
N ILE A 66 -4.40 -0.40 12.85
CA ILE A 66 -3.93 -1.65 12.24
C ILE A 66 -3.33 -1.34 10.86
N VAL A 67 -2.07 -1.72 10.67
CA VAL A 67 -1.40 -1.65 9.36
C VAL A 67 -1.83 -2.86 8.52
N GLN A 68 -2.34 -2.60 7.32
CA GLN A 68 -2.62 -3.63 6.34
C GLN A 68 -1.35 -3.97 5.55
N PHE A 69 -1.13 -5.26 5.28
CA PHE A 69 -0.03 -5.74 4.43
C PHE A 69 -0.52 -6.43 3.15
N GLN A 70 -1.82 -6.32 2.90
CA GLN A 70 -2.50 -6.83 1.72
C GLN A 70 -3.73 -5.96 1.49
N GLY A 71 -4.06 -5.70 0.22
CA GLY A 71 -5.26 -4.96 -0.13
C GLY A 71 -6.52 -5.76 0.17
N ASP A 72 -7.56 -5.03 0.58
CA ASP A 72 -8.91 -5.54 0.81
C ASP A 72 -9.83 -5.29 -0.40
N GLY A 73 -9.33 -4.61 -1.43
CA GLY A 73 -10.07 -4.19 -2.61
C GLY A 73 -11.00 -2.99 -2.40
N MET A 74 -10.93 -2.33 -1.23
CA MET A 74 -11.83 -1.25 -0.81
C MET A 74 -11.14 0.11 -0.73
N ALA A 75 -10.05 0.30 -1.50
CA ALA A 75 -9.20 1.49 -1.45
C ALA A 75 -8.58 1.77 -0.07
N THR A 76 -8.55 0.78 0.84
CA THR A 76 -7.78 0.88 2.08
C THR A 76 -6.29 0.77 1.75
N PRO A 77 -5.47 1.77 2.12
CA PRO A 77 -4.04 1.69 1.86
C PRO A 77 -3.39 0.53 2.61
N TYR A 78 -2.41 -0.11 1.98
CA TYR A 78 -1.64 -1.19 2.59
C TYR A 78 -0.15 -1.10 2.22
N VAL A 79 0.67 -1.80 3.02
CA VAL A 79 2.12 -1.89 2.81
C VAL A 79 2.46 -3.19 2.11
N ASP A 80 3.02 -3.09 0.90
CA ASP A 80 3.52 -4.24 0.14
C ASP A 80 5.03 -4.38 0.35
N LEU A 81 5.42 -5.36 1.18
CA LEU A 81 6.82 -5.71 1.47
C LEU A 81 7.29 -6.80 0.50
N LYS A 82 8.26 -6.47 -0.36
CA LYS A 82 8.86 -7.45 -1.27
C LYS A 82 9.95 -8.26 -0.58
N ASP A 83 10.20 -9.47 -1.10
CA ASP A 83 11.31 -10.34 -0.67
C ASP A 83 12.69 -9.65 -0.85
N SER A 84 12.77 -8.60 -1.69
CA SER A 84 13.95 -7.75 -1.92
C SER A 84 14.15 -6.64 -0.89
N ASP A 85 13.38 -6.63 0.20
CA ASP A 85 13.40 -5.61 1.26
C ASP A 85 12.90 -4.22 0.81
N GLU A 86 12.28 -4.17 -0.37
CA GLU A 86 11.60 -2.97 -0.88
C GLU A 86 10.23 -2.81 -0.22
N ILE A 87 9.92 -1.55 0.10
CA ILE A 87 8.68 -1.15 0.76
C ILE A 87 7.86 -0.35 -0.23
N TYR A 88 6.58 -0.69 -0.38
CA TYR A 88 5.65 0.07 -1.20
C TYR A 88 4.42 0.45 -0.37
N TYR A 89 3.98 1.70 -0.50
CA TYR A 89 2.64 2.13 -0.16
C TYR A 89 1.75 1.87 -1.38
N VAL A 90 0.61 1.20 -1.18
CA VAL A 90 -0.28 0.80 -2.27
C VAL A 90 -1.73 1.11 -1.89
N VAL A 91 -2.48 1.65 -2.85
CA VAL A 91 -3.93 1.81 -2.79
C VAL A 91 -4.53 1.08 -3.99
N GLU A 92 -5.46 0.18 -3.74
CA GLU A 92 -6.18 -0.55 -4.80
C GLU A 92 -7.68 -0.58 -4.54
N GLU A 93 -8.47 -0.49 -5.60
CA GLU A 93 -9.93 -0.60 -5.54
C GLU A 93 -10.39 -1.61 -6.59
N GLY A 94 -11.17 -2.62 -6.19
CA GLY A 94 -11.66 -3.65 -7.10
C GLY A 94 -10.55 -4.43 -7.84
N GLY A 95 -9.36 -4.52 -7.25
CA GLY A 95 -8.18 -5.13 -7.86
C GLY A 95 -7.45 -4.26 -8.88
N VAL A 96 -7.80 -2.97 -8.97
CA VAL A 96 -7.09 -1.97 -9.78
C VAL A 96 -6.24 -1.10 -8.86
N GLU A 97 -4.92 -1.10 -9.06
CA GLU A 97 -4.01 -0.20 -8.34
C GLU A 97 -4.29 1.26 -8.75
N LEU A 98 -4.74 2.06 -7.79
CA LEU A 98 -4.93 3.50 -7.93
C LEU A 98 -3.61 4.24 -7.71
N GLU A 99 -2.80 3.74 -6.77
CA GLU A 99 -1.53 4.31 -6.40
C GLU A 99 -0.54 3.22 -5.95
N ARG A 100 0.72 3.38 -6.36
CA ARG A 100 1.85 2.57 -5.89
C ARG A 100 3.07 3.46 -5.75
N VAL A 101 3.54 3.65 -4.53
CA VAL A 101 4.69 4.49 -4.22
C VAL A 101 5.81 3.65 -3.59
N LYS A 102 6.98 3.63 -4.24
CA LYS A 102 8.17 3.01 -3.67
C LYS A 102 8.70 3.88 -2.55
N CYS A 103 8.76 3.33 -1.35
CA CYS A 103 9.22 4.02 -0.15
C CYS A 103 10.71 3.75 0.08
N SER A 104 11.46 4.81 0.40
CA SER A 104 12.91 4.71 0.63
C SER A 104 13.27 4.19 2.03
N SER A 105 12.35 4.26 2.98
CA SER A 105 12.54 3.88 4.37
C SER A 105 11.22 3.53 5.05
N ILE A 106 11.30 2.97 6.25
CA ILE A 106 10.11 2.76 7.11
C ILE A 106 9.48 4.10 7.48
N ASP A 107 10.29 5.13 7.72
CA ASP A 107 9.77 6.47 8.02
C ASP A 107 8.92 7.02 6.86
N ASN A 108 9.39 6.80 5.63
CA ASN A 108 8.71 7.27 4.44
C ASN A 108 7.37 6.54 4.19
N VAL A 109 7.27 5.23 4.42
CA VAL A 109 5.97 4.54 4.30
C VAL A 109 5.01 4.96 5.41
N LEU A 110 5.52 5.20 6.62
CA LEU A 110 4.69 5.70 7.73
C LEU A 110 4.17 7.10 7.43
N TYR A 111 4.99 7.97 6.82
CA TYR A 111 4.52 9.27 6.35
C TYR A 111 3.31 9.15 5.42
N PHE A 112 3.33 8.26 4.42
CA PHE A 112 2.18 8.05 3.53
C PHE A 112 0.95 7.52 4.27
N LEU A 113 1.10 6.52 5.13
CA LEU A 113 -0.03 5.99 5.92
C LEU A 113 -0.65 7.07 6.83
N PHE A 114 0.19 7.83 7.54
CA PHE A 114 -0.30 8.88 8.43
C PHE A 114 -0.81 10.10 7.68
N SER A 115 -0.37 10.33 6.45
CA SER A 115 -0.91 11.37 5.59
C SER A 115 -2.41 11.19 5.36
N ASP A 116 -2.85 9.96 5.08
CA ASP A 116 -4.27 9.63 4.92
C ASP A 116 -5.03 9.67 6.24
N ILE A 117 -4.45 9.06 7.29
CA ILE A 117 -5.09 9.03 8.62
C ILE A 117 -5.30 10.45 9.17
N THR A 118 -4.28 11.30 9.06
CA THR A 118 -4.37 12.70 9.50
C THR A 118 -5.29 13.52 8.62
N HIS A 119 -5.38 13.23 7.32
CA HIS A 119 -6.36 13.86 6.42
C HIS A 119 -7.80 13.56 6.87
N ASP A 120 -8.10 12.29 7.17
CA ASP A 120 -9.41 11.88 7.67
C ASP A 120 -9.75 12.53 9.02
N MET A 121 -8.80 12.51 9.95
CA MET A 121 -8.98 13.11 11.28
C MET A 121 -9.21 14.62 11.16
N ALA A 122 -8.41 15.31 10.36
CA ALA A 122 -8.53 16.75 10.13
C ALA A 122 -9.83 17.12 9.39
N SER A 123 -10.28 16.29 8.46
CA SER A 123 -11.54 16.47 7.74
C SER A 123 -12.73 16.37 8.70
N ASN A 124 -12.73 15.37 9.59
CA ASN A 124 -13.74 15.22 10.63
C ASN A 124 -13.73 16.41 11.60
N TYR A 125 -12.55 16.88 11.98
CA TYR A 125 -12.40 18.07 12.82
C TYR A 125 -13.01 19.30 12.14
N ALA A 126 -12.66 19.55 10.87
CA ALA A 126 -13.18 20.68 10.11
C ALA A 126 -14.70 20.63 9.93
N ALA A 127 -15.27 19.44 9.70
CA ALA A 127 -16.71 19.23 9.55
C ALA A 127 -17.49 19.53 10.85
N THR A 128 -16.89 19.27 12.01
CA THR A 128 -17.55 19.40 13.32
C THR A 128 -17.28 20.74 14.01
N HIS A 129 -16.18 21.41 13.68
CA HIS A 129 -15.76 22.68 14.30
C HIS A 129 -15.89 23.89 13.37
N GLY A 130 -16.18 23.66 12.08
CA GLY A 130 -16.42 24.71 11.10
C GLY A 130 -17.64 25.56 11.49
N LYS A 131 -17.46 26.88 11.45
CA LYS A 131 -18.57 27.84 11.59
C LYS A 131 -19.06 28.27 10.21
N PRO A 132 -20.32 28.71 10.06
CA PRO A 132 -20.80 29.29 8.82
C PRO A 132 -19.85 30.37 8.29
N GLY A 133 -19.46 30.27 7.00
CA GLY A 133 -18.51 31.19 6.37
C GLY A 133 -17.02 30.86 6.59
N THR A 134 -16.68 29.81 7.34
CA THR A 134 -15.30 29.32 7.43
C THR A 134 -14.98 28.47 6.22
N GLU A 135 -13.87 28.72 5.53
CA GLU A 135 -13.38 27.85 4.45
C GLU A 135 -12.89 26.53 5.06
N PHE A 136 -13.50 25.42 4.61
CA PHE A 136 -13.30 24.10 5.19
C PHE A 136 -11.84 23.64 5.14
N ARG A 137 -11.17 23.82 4.00
CA ARG A 137 -9.78 23.38 3.80
C ARG A 137 -8.81 24.15 4.66
N ARG A 138 -9.08 25.42 5.01
CA ARG A 138 -8.25 26.19 5.92
C ARG A 138 -8.20 25.54 7.29
N LEU A 139 -9.36 25.18 7.84
CA LEU A 139 -9.45 24.51 9.14
C LEU A 139 -8.88 23.09 9.09
N MET A 140 -9.18 22.35 8.01
CA MET A 140 -8.67 21.00 7.78
C MET A 140 -7.13 21.00 7.66
N PHE A 141 -6.53 21.84 6.80
CA PHE A 141 -5.08 21.90 6.64
C PHE A 141 -4.36 22.34 7.91
N GLN A 142 -4.93 23.28 8.66
CA GLN A 142 -4.38 23.67 9.95
C GLN A 142 -4.34 22.49 10.92
N GLU A 143 -5.43 21.73 11.02
CA GLU A 143 -5.50 20.58 11.92
C GLU A 143 -4.59 19.44 11.43
N GLN A 144 -4.54 19.19 10.13
CA GLN A 144 -3.65 18.19 9.55
C GLN A 144 -2.18 18.50 9.87
N LEU A 145 -1.74 19.76 9.72
CA LEU A 145 -0.39 20.19 10.09
C LEU A 145 -0.10 20.04 11.59
N ARG A 146 -1.11 20.26 12.44
CA ARG A 146 -0.99 20.03 13.89
C ARG A 146 -0.76 18.55 14.17
N LEU A 147 -1.57 17.67 13.58
CA LEU A 147 -1.46 16.21 13.74
C LEU A 147 -0.13 15.67 13.19
N SER A 148 0.28 16.07 11.98
CA SER A 148 1.58 15.70 11.42
C SER A 148 2.73 16.18 12.31
N GLY A 149 2.60 17.36 12.92
CA GLY A 149 3.59 17.92 13.83
C GLY A 149 3.68 17.22 15.18
N LEU A 150 2.65 16.47 15.59
CA LEU A 150 2.73 15.59 16.77
C LEU A 150 3.60 14.36 16.47
N ALA A 151 3.53 13.84 15.25
CA ALA A 151 4.32 12.68 14.83
C ALA A 151 5.78 13.01 14.54
N SER A 152 6.02 14.05 13.76
CA SER A 152 7.37 14.48 13.38
C SER A 152 7.36 15.91 12.85
N LYS A 153 8.42 16.67 13.18
CA LYS A 153 8.62 18.01 12.64
C LYS A 153 8.85 17.96 11.13
N GLU A 154 9.58 16.97 10.64
CA GLU A 154 9.89 16.74 9.24
C GLU A 154 8.60 16.47 8.45
N TRP A 155 7.74 15.59 8.96
CA TRP A 155 6.46 15.28 8.31
C TRP A 155 5.54 16.50 8.23
N ARG A 156 5.52 17.35 9.26
CA ARG A 156 4.79 18.62 9.21
C ARG A 156 5.32 19.54 8.10
N LEU A 157 6.65 19.63 7.94
CA LEU A 157 7.26 20.47 6.91
C LEU A 157 6.96 19.93 5.50
N GLU A 158 7.07 18.61 5.30
CA GLU A 158 6.69 17.95 4.05
C GLU A 158 5.22 18.20 3.70
N ARG A 159 4.32 18.00 4.67
CA ARG A 159 2.89 18.27 4.55
C ARG A 159 2.60 19.75 4.24
N GLU A 160 3.35 20.67 4.82
CA GLU A 160 3.20 22.11 4.54
C GLU A 160 3.56 22.45 3.09
N LEU A 161 4.61 21.82 2.55
CA LEU A 161 4.99 21.99 1.14
C LEU A 161 3.93 21.42 0.19
N GLU A 162 3.39 20.25 0.50
CA GLU A 162 2.28 19.65 -0.27
C GLU A 162 1.03 20.53 -0.26
N ILE A 163 0.64 21.04 0.92
CA ILE A 163 -0.50 21.95 1.06
C ILE A 163 -0.27 23.23 0.26
N LYS A 164 0.94 23.80 0.30
CA LYS A 164 1.29 24.97 -0.53
C LYS A 164 1.12 24.68 -2.02
N GLU A 165 1.55 23.50 -2.48
CA GLU A 165 1.39 23.12 -3.89
C GLU A 165 -0.08 22.88 -4.27
N ILE A 166 -0.88 22.30 -3.37
CA ILE A 166 -2.34 22.17 -3.55
C ILE A 166 -2.97 23.55 -3.68
N LEU A 167 -2.63 24.48 -2.77
CA LEU A 167 -3.18 25.84 -2.78
C LEU A 167 -2.68 26.68 -3.96
N ARG A 168 -1.48 26.40 -4.48
CA ARG A 168 -1.00 27.01 -5.73
C ARG A 168 -1.87 26.63 -6.93
N LYS A 169 -2.35 25.38 -6.98
CA LYS A 169 -3.23 24.87 -8.06
C LYS A 169 -4.71 25.20 -7.82
N ALA A 170 -5.13 25.22 -6.56
CA ALA A 170 -6.50 25.45 -6.13
C ALA A 170 -6.51 26.37 -4.90
N PRO A 171 -6.39 27.70 -5.09
CA PRO A 171 -6.41 28.67 -4.00
C PRO A 171 -7.69 28.60 -3.16
N TYR A 172 -7.68 29.25 -2.00
CA TYR A 172 -8.90 29.38 -1.19
C TYR A 172 -9.97 30.19 -1.95
N ASN A 173 -11.23 29.82 -1.71
CA ASN A 173 -12.39 30.47 -2.33
C ASN A 173 -12.99 31.54 -1.40
N ASP A 174 -12.14 32.32 -0.74
CA ASP A 174 -12.52 33.38 0.20
C ASP A 174 -12.14 34.78 -0.30
N GLY A 175 -11.61 34.89 -1.51
CA GLY A 175 -11.21 36.16 -2.12
C GLY A 175 -10.03 36.84 -1.41
N MET A 176 -9.39 36.15 -0.46
CA MET A 176 -8.18 36.63 0.22
C MET A 176 -6.97 35.89 -0.37
N PHE A 177 -6.13 36.64 -1.08
CA PHE A 177 -4.87 36.17 -1.65
C PHE A 177 -3.78 36.08 -0.59
#